data_AF-A0A9W9GUY1-F1
#
_entry.id   AF-A0A9W9GUY1-F1
#
_cell.length_a   1.000
_cell.length_b   1.000
_cell.length_c   1.000
_cell.angle_alpha   90.00
_cell.angle_beta   90.00
_cell.angle_gamma   90.00
#
_symmetry.space_group_name_H-M   'P 1'
#
loop_
_entity.id
_entity.type
_entity.pdbx_description
1 polymer ?
#
loop_
_entity_poly.entity_id
_entity_poly.type
_entity_poly.pdbx_seq_one_letter_code
_entity_poly.pdbx_strand_id
1 'polypeptide(L)'
;MSRVKFNVNTEYAYLQNFKVLQNVFARHQVNKPVPVQSLTKCRMQDNLEFLQWVKKYWDQHYPGGEYDALGRRKASGAPSAAPASRAPSAGSARRGVTPTTGAARPRVATAAGGAATAALQQEIATQKEAIAGLEKERDFYFAKLRDIELLLQSAIEADPELEKEEDTLVKHIQGILYSTEDGFEIPAEGDEGVADELETF
;
A
#
# COMPACT_ATOMS: atom_id res chain seq x y z
N MET A 1 -6.27 -6.36 24.38
CA MET A 1 -6.24 -5.81 23.00
C MET A 1 -7.49 -4.98 22.64
N SER A 2 -8.52 -4.88 23.50
CA SER A 2 -9.75 -4.12 23.17
C SER A 2 -9.56 -2.62 22.92
N ARG A 3 -8.49 -2.03 23.49
CA ARG A 3 -8.15 -0.61 23.31
C ARG A 3 -7.33 -0.33 22.06
N VAL A 4 -6.83 -1.37 21.38
CA VAL A 4 -6.01 -1.23 20.17
C VAL A 4 -6.94 -1.34 18.97
N LYS A 5 -6.86 -0.35 18.08
CA LYS A 5 -7.60 -0.32 16.82
C LYS A 5 -6.72 -0.89 15.71
N PHE A 6 -7.09 -2.04 15.13
CA PHE A 6 -6.23 -2.75 14.18
C PHE A 6 -6.40 -2.32 12.72
N ASN A 7 -7.60 -1.91 12.31
CA ASN A 7 -7.89 -1.50 10.92
C ASN A 7 -7.95 0.03 10.83
N VAL A 8 -6.84 0.69 11.14
CA VAL A 8 -6.74 2.15 11.12
C VAL A 8 -5.92 2.59 9.92
N ASN A 9 -6.38 3.62 9.22
CA ASN A 9 -5.68 4.28 8.11
C ASN A 9 -5.50 5.79 8.31
N THR A 10 -5.97 6.36 9.42
CA THR A 10 -5.87 7.78 9.74
C THR A 10 -4.81 8.04 10.81
N GLU A 11 -4.02 9.11 10.65
CA GLU A 11 -2.94 9.47 11.58
C GLU A 11 -3.44 9.64 13.03
N TYR A 12 -4.58 10.31 13.22
CA TYR A 12 -5.17 10.54 14.54
C TYR A 12 -5.43 9.24 15.31
N ALA A 13 -5.87 8.19 14.63
CA ALA A 13 -6.15 6.91 15.29
C ALA A 13 -4.86 6.09 15.54
N TYR A 14 -3.75 6.35 14.84
CA TYR A 14 -2.44 5.82 15.22
C TYR A 14 -1.98 6.39 16.57
N LEU A 15 -2.22 7.69 16.84
CA LEU A 15 -1.87 8.31 18.12
C LEU A 15 -2.52 7.60 19.31
N GLN A 16 -3.78 7.18 19.17
CA GLN A 16 -4.49 6.43 20.21
C GLN A 16 -3.81 5.08 20.50
N ASN A 17 -3.39 4.36 19.46
CA ASN A 17 -2.66 3.10 19.60
C ASN A 17 -1.28 3.32 20.24
N PHE A 18 -0.53 4.35 19.82
CA PHE A 18 0.75 4.68 20.44
C PHE A 18 0.62 5.11 21.90
N LYS A 19 -0.49 5.75 22.30
CA LYS A 19 -0.77 6.04 23.71
C LYS A 19 -0.96 4.76 24.53
N VAL A 20 -1.60 3.74 23.96
CA VAL A 20 -1.69 2.41 24.60
C VAL A 20 -0.29 1.82 24.78
N LEU A 21 0.57 1.89 23.76
CA LEU A 21 1.94 1.40 23.84
C LEU A 21 2.78 2.11 24.91
N GLN A 22 2.76 3.44 24.95
CA GLN A 22 3.46 4.24 25.96
C GLN A 22 3.03 3.87 27.38
N ASN A 23 1.72 3.66 27.60
CA ASN A 23 1.22 3.22 28.90
C ASN A 23 1.73 1.83 29.29
N VAL A 24 1.91 0.92 28.34
CA VAL A 24 2.51 -0.40 28.60
C VAL A 24 3.98 -0.25 28.97
N PHE A 25 4.74 0.58 28.25
CA PHE A 25 6.15 0.84 28.56
C PHE A 25 6.32 1.42 29.97
N ALA A 26 5.49 2.39 30.35
CA ALA A 26 5.49 2.96 31.69
C ALA A 26 5.20 1.91 32.78
N ARG A 27 4.18 1.06 32.58
CA ARG A 27 3.82 -0.01 33.54
C ARG A 27 4.91 -1.05 33.72
N HIS A 28 5.64 -1.37 32.65
CA HIS A 28 6.72 -2.34 32.67
C HIS A 28 8.11 -1.71 32.84
N GLN A 29 8.18 -0.42 33.18
CA GLN A 29 9.42 0.33 33.43
C GLN A 29 10.43 0.24 32.27
N VAL A 30 9.92 0.23 31.04
CA VAL A 30 10.73 0.21 29.83
C VAL A 30 11.17 1.64 29.50
N ASN A 31 12.45 1.96 29.77
CA ASN A 31 13.01 3.31 29.61
C ASN A 31 13.29 3.75 28.16
N LYS A 32 12.80 3.03 27.14
CA LYS A 32 12.96 3.42 25.73
C LYS A 32 11.90 4.47 25.36
N PRO A 33 12.29 5.70 24.97
CA PRO A 33 11.33 6.66 24.43
C PRO A 33 10.76 6.15 23.09
N VAL A 34 9.43 6.25 22.95
CA VAL A 34 8.70 5.92 21.72
C VAL A 34 8.59 7.19 20.86
N PRO A 35 9.24 7.27 19.68
CA PRO A 35 9.23 8.46 18.82
C PRO A 35 7.91 8.56 18.03
N VAL A 36 6.81 8.84 18.74
CA VAL A 36 5.44 8.79 18.17
C VAL A 36 5.29 9.63 16.92
N GLN A 37 5.77 10.89 16.92
CA GLN A 37 5.65 11.82 15.79
C GLN A 37 6.31 11.31 14.51
N SER A 38 7.42 10.59 14.64
CA SER A 38 8.12 10.01 13.50
C SER A 38 7.45 8.72 13.02
N LEU A 39 6.98 7.90 13.97
CA LEU A 39 6.32 6.63 13.66
C LEU A 39 4.94 6.82 13.01
N THR A 40 4.17 7.84 13.39
CA THR A 40 2.84 8.12 12.81
C THR A 40 2.89 8.54 11.35
N LYS A 41 4.02 9.11 10.91
CA LYS A 41 4.28 9.47 9.51
C LYS A 41 4.64 8.27 8.62
N CYS A 42 4.71 7.07 9.18
CA CYS A 42 5.06 5.84 8.45
C CYS A 42 6.39 5.90 7.68
N ARG A 43 7.35 6.74 8.11
CA ARG A 43 8.67 6.83 7.47
C ARG A 43 9.46 5.54 7.72
N MET A 44 10.07 5.00 6.66
CA MET A 44 10.75 3.70 6.68
C MET A 44 11.87 3.62 7.72
N GLN A 45 12.75 4.64 7.76
CA GLN A 45 13.92 4.67 8.66
C GLN A 45 13.50 4.61 10.15
N ASP A 46 12.60 5.50 10.58
CA ASP A 46 12.14 5.58 11.97
C ASP A 46 11.43 4.29 12.43
N ASN A 47 10.58 3.72 11.55
CA ASN A 47 9.88 2.47 11.85
C ASN A 47 10.83 1.28 11.92
N LEU A 48 11.81 1.20 11.01
CA LEU A 48 12.79 0.12 11.01
C LEU A 48 13.67 0.16 12.26
N GLU A 49 14.19 1.34 12.64
CA GLU A 49 15.00 1.50 13.85
C GLU A 49 14.22 1.08 15.11
N PHE A 50 12.96 1.49 15.21
CA PHE A 50 12.11 1.12 16.34
C PHE A 50 11.84 -0.40 16.37
N LEU A 51 11.56 -1.02 15.23
CA LEU A 51 11.33 -2.47 15.13
C LEU A 51 12.58 -3.29 15.46
N GLN A 52 13.76 -2.85 15.04
CA GLN A 52 15.03 -3.49 15.39
C GLN A 52 15.22 -3.50 16.92
N TRP A 53 14.95 -2.38 17.58
CA TRP A 53 14.99 -2.31 19.03
C TRP A 53 13.93 -3.22 19.69
N VAL A 54 12.69 -3.24 19.19
CA VAL A 54 11.62 -4.12 19.70
C VAL A 54 12.02 -5.59 19.57
N LYS A 55 12.61 -6.00 18.44
CA LYS A 55 13.10 -7.38 18.25
C LYS A 55 14.18 -7.74 19.27
N LYS A 56 15.17 -6.87 19.46
CA LYS A 56 16.21 -7.05 20.46
C LYS A 56 15.64 -7.15 21.88
N TYR A 57 14.66 -6.30 22.21
CA TYR A 57 13.97 -6.35 23.50
C TYR A 57 13.20 -7.67 23.68
N TRP A 58 12.48 -8.12 22.65
CA TRP A 58 11.73 -9.37 22.67
C TRP A 58 12.65 -10.58 22.87
N ASP A 59 13.77 -10.66 22.15
CA ASP A 59 14.73 -11.76 22.28
C ASP A 59 15.27 -11.92 23.71
N GLN A 60 15.45 -10.82 24.42
CA GLN A 60 15.97 -10.81 25.79
C GLN A 60 14.94 -11.18 26.85
N HIS A 61 13.64 -10.92 26.59
CA HIS A 61 12.59 -11.02 27.60
C HIS A 61 11.55 -12.10 27.29
N TYR A 62 11.65 -12.78 26.14
CA TYR A 62 10.69 -13.80 25.75
C TYR A 62 10.89 -15.08 26.57
N PRO A 63 9.87 -15.52 27.35
CA PRO A 63 10.00 -16.66 28.26
C PRO A 63 9.89 -18.03 27.58
N GLY A 64 9.71 -18.08 26.25
CA GLY A 64 9.70 -19.34 25.49
C GLY A 64 8.35 -20.08 25.37
N GLY A 65 7.21 -19.39 25.53
CA GLY A 65 5.87 -19.99 25.43
C GLY A 65 5.06 -19.53 24.21
N GLU A 66 4.14 -20.35 23.72
CA GLU A 66 3.31 -20.00 22.56
C GLU A 66 2.42 -18.77 22.80
N TYR A 67 2.35 -17.88 21.80
CA TYR A 67 1.50 -16.70 21.83
C TYR A 67 0.51 -16.70 20.66
N ASP A 68 -0.78 -16.95 20.95
CA ASP A 68 -1.84 -16.86 19.94
C ASP A 68 -2.24 -15.39 19.68
N ALA A 69 -1.57 -14.77 18.70
CA ALA A 69 -1.87 -13.41 18.30
C ALA A 69 -3.25 -13.25 17.64
N LEU A 70 -3.78 -14.29 16.98
CA LEU A 70 -5.05 -14.26 16.24
C LEU A 70 -6.24 -14.27 17.20
N GLY A 71 -6.25 -15.18 18.16
CA GLY A 71 -7.27 -15.22 19.21
C GLY A 71 -7.25 -13.96 20.07
N ARG A 72 -6.05 -13.43 20.38
CA ARG A 72 -5.89 -12.20 21.18
C ARG A 72 -6.48 -10.96 20.51
N ARG A 73 -6.45 -10.90 19.18
CA ARG A 73 -7.09 -9.83 18.39
C ARG A 73 -8.54 -10.15 17.99
N LYS A 74 -9.10 -11.29 18.41
CA LYS A 74 -10.44 -11.74 18.01
C LYS A 74 -10.64 -11.70 16.49
N ALA A 75 -9.62 -12.11 15.73
CA ALA A 75 -9.57 -12.04 14.27
C ALA A 75 -9.70 -10.62 13.64
N SER A 76 -9.62 -9.54 14.43
CA SER A 76 -9.48 -8.17 13.91
C SER A 76 -8.08 -7.92 13.33
N GLY A 77 -7.90 -6.91 12.48
CA GLY A 77 -6.60 -6.63 11.87
C GLY A 77 -6.26 -7.48 10.65
N ALA A 78 -7.17 -8.34 10.20
CA ALA A 78 -7.07 -8.87 8.86
C ALA A 78 -7.31 -7.71 7.86
N PRO A 79 -6.53 -7.61 6.77
CA PRO A 79 -6.86 -6.71 5.69
C PRO A 79 -8.31 -6.96 5.28
N SER A 80 -9.08 -5.90 5.04
CA SER A 80 -10.46 -6.03 4.58
C SER A 80 -10.43 -6.88 3.31
N ALA A 81 -10.88 -8.13 3.41
CA ALA A 81 -11.07 -8.94 2.22
C ALA A 81 -12.08 -8.20 1.34
N ALA A 82 -11.72 -7.96 0.08
CA ALA A 82 -12.71 -7.67 -0.95
C ALA A 82 -13.83 -8.74 -0.87
N PRO A 83 -15.09 -8.43 -1.20
CA PRO A 83 -16.20 -9.34 -1.00
C PRO A 83 -15.99 -10.60 -1.85
N ALA A 84 -15.48 -11.65 -1.24
CA ALA A 84 -15.32 -12.94 -1.88
C ALA A 84 -16.71 -13.58 -2.00
N SER A 85 -17.15 -13.78 -3.24
CA SER A 85 -18.30 -14.62 -3.58
C SER A 85 -18.15 -15.99 -2.91
N ARG A 86 -19.09 -16.32 -2.02
CA ARG A 86 -19.14 -17.61 -1.30
C ARG A 86 -19.33 -18.76 -2.30
N ALA A 87 -18.29 -19.55 -2.54
CA ALA A 87 -18.45 -20.90 -3.07
C ALA A 87 -18.73 -21.87 -1.90
N PRO A 88 -19.67 -22.82 -2.03
CA PRO A 88 -20.07 -23.68 -0.93
C PRO A 88 -19.03 -24.77 -0.66
N SER A 89 -18.76 -24.99 0.62
CA SER A 89 -17.95 -26.08 1.15
C SER A 89 -18.68 -27.42 1.01
N ALA A 90 -18.07 -28.39 0.33
CA ALA A 90 -18.44 -29.80 0.44
C ALA A 90 -17.67 -30.43 1.62
N GLY A 91 -18.41 -31.02 2.56
CA GLY A 91 -17.87 -31.57 3.79
C GLY A 91 -17.55 -33.08 3.78
N SER A 92 -16.87 -33.47 4.86
CA SER A 92 -16.90 -34.77 5.55
C SER A 92 -16.12 -35.96 4.96
N ALA A 93 -15.10 -36.47 5.68
CA ALA A 93 -15.27 -37.58 6.66
C ALA A 93 -13.92 -38.13 7.25
N ARG A 94 -13.80 -38.02 8.58
CA ARG A 94 -13.42 -39.02 9.62
C ARG A 94 -12.26 -40.06 9.44
N ARG A 95 -11.29 -39.94 10.38
CA ARG A 95 -10.84 -40.90 11.44
C ARG A 95 -9.77 -42.00 11.13
N GLY A 96 -8.77 -42.10 12.02
CA GLY A 96 -7.94 -43.30 12.29
C GLY A 96 -6.54 -42.97 12.84
N VAL A 97 -6.33 -42.99 14.17
CA VAL A 97 -5.59 -44.00 14.97
C VAL A 97 -4.04 -43.92 14.89
N THR A 98 -3.44 -43.63 16.05
CA THR A 98 -2.02 -43.77 16.40
C THR A 98 -1.58 -45.23 16.51
N PRO A 99 -0.29 -45.54 16.25
CA PRO A 99 0.55 -46.02 17.36
C PRO A 99 1.96 -45.40 17.40
N THR A 100 2.53 -45.45 18.60
CA THR A 100 3.85 -44.95 19.02
C THR A 100 5.01 -45.77 18.44
N THR A 101 6.12 -45.12 18.04
CA THR A 101 7.52 -45.49 18.34
C THR A 101 8.51 -44.53 17.64
N GLY A 102 9.42 -43.94 18.42
CA GLY A 102 10.83 -43.73 18.06
C GLY A 102 11.24 -42.73 16.96
N ALA A 103 11.90 -41.65 17.42
CA ALA A 103 12.89 -40.83 16.72
C ALA A 103 12.46 -39.86 15.59
N ALA A 104 13.21 -38.75 15.54
CA ALA A 104 13.14 -37.60 14.64
C ALA A 104 11.98 -36.61 14.88
N ARG A 105 12.34 -35.42 15.39
CA ARG A 105 11.49 -34.21 15.36
C ARG A 105 11.09 -33.94 13.90
N PRO A 106 9.79 -33.96 13.55
CA PRO A 106 9.36 -33.38 12.29
C PRO A 106 9.36 -31.86 12.48
N ARG A 107 10.17 -31.16 11.69
CA ARG A 107 9.90 -29.76 11.40
C ARG A 107 8.50 -29.71 10.81
N VAL A 108 7.55 -29.16 11.56
CA VAL A 108 6.26 -28.75 11.00
C VAL A 108 6.58 -27.66 10.00
N ALA A 109 6.75 -28.06 8.74
CA ALA A 109 6.72 -27.14 7.64
C ALA A 109 5.34 -26.47 7.71
N THR A 110 5.35 -25.17 7.99
CA THR A 110 4.18 -24.30 7.95
C THR A 110 3.70 -24.18 6.50
N ALA A 111 3.09 -25.24 5.96
CA ALA A 111 2.50 -25.28 4.63
C ALA A 111 1.31 -24.31 4.50
N ALA A 112 0.72 -23.88 5.63
CA ALA A 112 -0.36 -22.90 5.66
C ALA A 112 0.11 -21.45 5.40
N GLY A 113 1.39 -21.12 5.65
CA GLY A 113 1.96 -19.80 5.34
C GLY A 113 2.29 -19.64 3.86
N GLY A 114 2.78 -20.72 3.23
CA GLY A 114 3.15 -20.76 1.81
C GLY A 114 1.98 -20.51 0.85
N ALA A 115 0.80 -21.05 1.17
CA ALA A 115 -0.40 -20.87 0.36
C ALA A 115 -0.92 -19.41 0.38
N ALA A 116 -0.88 -18.76 1.54
CA ALA A 116 -1.26 -17.35 1.68
C ALA A 116 -0.25 -16.42 1.00
N THR A 117 1.06 -16.71 1.12
CA THR A 117 2.09 -15.94 0.41
C THR A 117 2.01 -16.15 -1.10
N ALA A 118 1.71 -17.36 -1.58
CA ALA A 118 1.55 -17.64 -3.00
C ALA A 118 0.34 -16.91 -3.60
N ALA A 119 -0.79 -16.88 -2.87
CA ALA A 119 -1.97 -16.14 -3.30
C ALA A 119 -1.70 -14.63 -3.40
N LEU A 120 -0.99 -14.05 -2.43
CA LEU A 120 -0.58 -12.64 -2.48
C LEU A 120 0.40 -12.37 -3.62
N GLN A 121 1.33 -13.28 -3.90
CA GLN A 121 2.26 -13.17 -5.02
C GLN A 121 1.54 -13.16 -6.37
N GLN A 122 0.50 -13.99 -6.50
CA GLN A 122 -0.33 -14.06 -7.70
C GLN A 122 -1.14 -12.78 -7.89
N GLU A 123 -1.75 -12.25 -6.82
CA GLU A 123 -2.48 -10.98 -6.86
C GLU A 123 -1.56 -9.82 -7.30
N ILE A 124 -0.34 -9.76 -6.76
CA ILE A 124 0.67 -8.77 -7.18
C ILE A 124 1.01 -8.91 -8.65
N ALA A 125 1.14 -10.14 -9.17
CA ALA A 125 1.42 -10.37 -10.58
C ALA A 125 0.27 -9.89 -11.47
N THR A 126 -0.98 -10.21 -11.11
CA THR A 126 -2.17 -9.75 -11.82
C THR A 126 -2.31 -8.24 -11.80
N GLN A 127 -2.06 -7.59 -10.66
CA GLN A 127 -2.11 -6.13 -10.57
C GLN A 127 -1.02 -5.47 -11.40
N LYS A 128 0.18 -6.03 -11.46
CA LYS A 128 1.26 -5.52 -12.32
C LYS A 128 0.90 -5.61 -13.81
N GLU A 129 0.31 -6.71 -14.23
CA GLU A 129 -0.18 -6.85 -15.62
C GLU A 129 -1.30 -5.86 -15.93
N ALA A 130 -2.23 -5.65 -15.00
CA ALA A 130 -3.30 -4.66 -15.15
C ALA A 130 -2.75 -3.23 -15.23
N ILE A 131 -1.79 -2.86 -14.37
CA ILE A 131 -1.13 -1.54 -14.41
C ILE A 131 -0.41 -1.35 -15.74
N ALA A 132 0.36 -2.34 -16.20
CA ALA A 132 1.04 -2.26 -17.50
C ALA A 132 0.06 -2.13 -18.68
N GLY A 133 -1.14 -2.71 -18.57
CA GLY A 133 -2.23 -2.49 -19.53
C GLY A 133 -2.75 -1.05 -19.50
N LEU A 134 -3.05 -0.54 -18.31
CA LEU A 134 -3.53 0.82 -18.10
C LEU A 134 -2.51 1.89 -18.53
N GLU A 135 -1.23 1.66 -18.30
CA GLU A 135 -0.16 2.56 -18.74
C GLU A 135 -0.11 2.64 -20.28
N LYS A 136 -0.27 1.52 -20.98
CA LYS A 136 -0.36 1.52 -22.44
C LYS A 136 -1.59 2.25 -22.94
N GLU A 137 -2.74 2.08 -22.29
CA GLU A 137 -3.96 2.80 -22.65
C GLU A 137 -3.81 4.30 -22.38
N ARG A 138 -3.24 4.70 -21.24
CA ARG A 138 -2.90 6.09 -20.92
C ARG A 138 -2.02 6.70 -22.01
N ASP A 139 -0.92 6.03 -22.36
CA ASP A 139 0.02 6.54 -23.35
C ASP A 139 -0.62 6.62 -24.75
N PHE A 140 -1.47 5.65 -25.09
CA PHE A 140 -2.23 5.64 -26.33
C PHE A 140 -3.20 6.82 -26.44
N TYR A 141 -3.95 7.12 -25.38
CA TYR A 141 -4.86 8.26 -25.36
C TYR A 141 -4.10 9.59 -25.32
N PHE A 142 -3.03 9.68 -24.53
CA PHE A 142 -2.17 10.86 -24.47
C PHE A 142 -1.57 11.19 -25.84
N ALA A 143 -1.01 10.20 -26.54
CA ALA A 143 -0.46 10.41 -27.88
C ALA A 143 -1.50 10.96 -28.87
N LYS A 144 -2.75 10.45 -28.83
CA LYS A 144 -3.84 10.97 -29.66
C LYS A 144 -4.20 12.41 -29.32
N LEU A 145 -4.28 12.76 -28.05
CA LEU A 145 -4.58 14.13 -27.62
C LEU A 145 -3.45 15.08 -28.02
N ARG A 146 -2.20 14.64 -27.93
CA ARG A 146 -1.02 15.39 -28.39
C ARG A 146 -1.02 15.60 -29.90
N ASP A 147 -1.37 14.58 -30.69
CA ASP A 147 -1.51 14.70 -32.14
C ASP A 147 -2.58 15.72 -32.52
N ILE A 148 -3.72 15.71 -31.82
CA ILE A 148 -4.80 16.70 -32.01
C ILE A 148 -4.31 18.11 -31.67
N GLU A 149 -3.60 18.28 -30.56
CA GLU A 149 -3.04 19.56 -30.15
C GLU A 149 -2.05 20.12 -31.19
N LEU A 150 -1.16 19.28 -31.72
CA LEU A 150 -0.24 19.67 -32.80
C LEU A 150 -1.00 20.11 -34.06
N LEU A 151 -2.06 19.40 -34.44
CA LEU A 151 -2.89 19.78 -35.59
C LEU A 151 -3.56 21.14 -35.38
N LEU A 152 -4.04 21.43 -34.17
CA LEU A 152 -4.62 22.73 -33.83
C LEU A 152 -3.57 23.84 -33.87
N GLN A 153 -2.37 23.61 -33.31
CA GLN A 153 -1.27 24.56 -33.37
C GLN A 153 -0.90 24.90 -34.83
N SER A 154 -0.75 23.88 -35.69
CA SER A 154 -0.50 24.09 -37.13
C SER A 154 -1.63 24.85 -37.84
N ALA A 155 -2.88 24.63 -37.45
CA ALA A 155 -4.02 25.35 -38.02
C ALA A 155 -4.01 26.84 -37.61
N ILE A 156 -3.69 27.14 -36.35
CA ILE A 156 -3.57 28.51 -35.83
C ILE A 156 -2.38 29.24 -36.46
N GLU A 157 -1.24 28.56 -36.64
CA GLU A 157 -0.07 29.16 -37.33
C GLU A 157 -0.39 29.54 -38.78
N ALA A 158 -1.21 28.73 -39.47
CA ALA A 158 -1.63 29.00 -40.85
C ALA A 158 -2.69 30.11 -40.94
N ASP A 159 -3.60 30.20 -39.96
CA ASP A 159 -4.63 31.22 -39.87
C ASP A 159 -4.80 31.72 -38.42
N PRO A 160 -4.11 32.81 -38.05
CA PRO A 160 -4.13 33.36 -36.69
C PRO A 160 -5.49 33.90 -36.22
N GLU A 161 -6.46 34.12 -37.11
CA GLU A 161 -7.79 34.60 -36.72
C GLU A 161 -8.59 33.51 -35.97
N LEU A 162 -8.29 32.23 -36.21
CA LEU A 162 -8.90 31.08 -35.53
C LEU A 162 -8.73 31.11 -34.00
N GLU A 163 -7.70 31.79 -33.49
CA GLU A 163 -7.44 31.92 -32.06
C GLU A 163 -8.14 33.13 -31.43
N LYS A 164 -8.54 34.14 -32.22
CA LYS A 164 -9.11 35.39 -31.69
C LYS A 164 -10.61 35.28 -31.44
N GLU A 165 -11.29 34.44 -32.19
CA GLU A 165 -12.74 34.23 -32.05
C GLU A 165 -13.02 33.14 -31.00
N GLU A 166 -13.79 33.49 -29.96
CA GLU A 166 -14.08 32.59 -28.82
C GLU A 166 -15.03 31.43 -29.16
N ASP A 167 -15.91 31.59 -30.16
CA ASP A 167 -16.92 30.58 -30.55
C ASP A 167 -16.45 29.70 -31.73
N THR A 168 -15.13 29.48 -31.83
CA THR A 168 -14.56 28.61 -32.87
C THR A 168 -14.46 27.18 -32.39
N LEU A 169 -14.52 26.24 -33.34
CA LEU A 169 -14.25 24.83 -33.06
C LEU A 169 -12.86 24.62 -32.41
N VAL A 170 -11.86 25.43 -32.80
CA VAL A 170 -10.51 25.40 -32.23
C VAL A 170 -10.54 25.73 -30.73
N LYS A 171 -11.24 26.80 -30.33
CA LYS A 171 -11.38 27.18 -28.92
C LYS A 171 -12.13 26.15 -28.10
N HIS A 172 -13.20 25.56 -28.65
CA HIS A 172 -13.91 24.48 -27.96
C HIS A 172 -13.04 23.25 -27.74
N ILE A 173 -12.21 22.84 -28.72
CA ILE A 173 -11.31 21.70 -28.54
C ILE A 173 -10.19 22.03 -27.55
N GLN A 174 -9.59 23.24 -27.61
CA GLN A 174 -8.61 23.69 -26.61
C GLN A 174 -9.21 23.69 -25.20
N GLY A 175 -10.46 24.12 -25.04
CA GLY A 175 -11.17 24.07 -23.76
C GLY A 175 -11.29 22.66 -23.18
N ILE A 176 -11.48 21.65 -24.03
CA ILE A 176 -11.50 20.24 -23.61
C ILE A 176 -10.09 19.77 -23.24
N LEU A 177 -9.09 20.04 -24.11
CA LEU A 177 -7.70 19.60 -23.91
C LEU A 177 -7.05 20.19 -22.65
N TYR A 178 -7.41 21.43 -22.30
CA TYR A 178 -6.87 22.14 -21.15
C TYR A 178 -7.84 22.19 -19.96
N SER A 179 -8.98 21.50 -20.04
CA SER A 179 -9.85 21.36 -18.87
C SER A 179 -9.11 20.59 -17.78
N THR A 180 -9.05 21.15 -16.58
CA THR A 180 -8.51 20.48 -15.39
C THR A 180 -9.67 19.99 -14.54
N GLU A 181 -9.68 18.70 -14.18
CA GLU A 181 -10.46 18.25 -13.02
C GLU A 181 -9.71 18.66 -11.74
N ASP A 182 -10.48 19.05 -10.72
CA ASP A 182 -10.02 19.49 -9.40
C ASP A 182 -9.13 18.38 -8.77
N GLY A 183 -7.81 18.46 -8.97
CA GLY A 183 -6.83 17.46 -8.53
C GLY A 183 -5.82 16.95 -9.58
N PHE A 184 -5.88 17.40 -10.84
CA PHE A 184 -4.89 17.11 -11.88
C PHE A 184 -4.21 18.41 -12.38
N GLU A 185 -3.61 19.16 -11.46
CA GLU A 185 -2.75 20.30 -11.83
C GLU A 185 -1.47 19.79 -12.49
N ILE A 186 -1.18 20.26 -13.71
CA ILE A 186 0.14 20.17 -14.30
C ILE A 186 1.05 21.05 -13.44
N PRO A 187 2.14 20.54 -12.83
CA PRO A 187 3.14 21.39 -12.22
C PRO A 187 3.59 22.40 -13.27
N ALA A 188 3.42 23.69 -12.99
CA ALA A 188 3.81 24.75 -13.92
C ALA A 188 5.23 24.49 -14.44
N GLU A 189 5.45 24.70 -15.75
CA GLU A 189 6.74 24.55 -16.46
C GLU A 189 7.83 25.48 -15.92
N GLY A 190 8.25 25.27 -14.68
CA GLY A 190 9.17 26.14 -13.96
C GLY A 190 9.92 25.47 -12.82
N ASP A 191 9.78 24.15 -12.61
CA ASP A 191 10.57 23.40 -11.65
C ASP A 191 11.36 22.26 -12.32
N GLU A 192 12.07 22.58 -13.42
CA GLU A 192 13.18 21.77 -13.94
C GLU A 192 14.44 21.90 -13.04
N GLY A 193 14.25 21.82 -11.72
CA GLY A 193 15.20 22.40 -10.78
C GLY A 193 15.85 21.47 -9.75
N VAL A 194 15.55 20.17 -9.63
CA VAL A 194 16.22 19.33 -8.61
C VAL A 194 16.24 17.81 -8.91
N ALA A 195 16.37 17.38 -10.18
CA ALA A 195 16.41 15.94 -10.50
C ALA A 195 17.84 15.37 -10.70
N ASP A 196 18.88 16.19 -10.79
CA ASP A 196 20.17 15.74 -11.36
C ASP A 196 21.32 15.52 -10.36
N GLU A 197 21.04 15.30 -9.06
CA GLU A 197 22.10 15.01 -8.06
C GLU A 197 21.98 13.68 -7.30
N LEU A 198 21.17 12.70 -7.76
CA LEU A 198 21.07 11.39 -7.08
C LEU A 198 21.42 10.16 -7.91
N GLU A 199 22.21 10.32 -8.99
CA GLU A 199 22.87 9.18 -9.63
C GLU A 199 24.37 9.43 -9.86
N THR A 200 25.21 9.15 -8.86
CA THR A 200 26.53 8.53 -9.09
C THR A 200 27.16 8.01 -7.78
N PHE A 201 27.27 6.68 -7.73
CA PHE A 201 28.12 5.81 -6.87
C PHE A 201 28.08 5.89 -5.34
#